data_AF-A0A0C3AEB3-F1
#
_entry.id   AF-A0A0C3AEB3-F1
#
_cell.length_a   1.000
_cell.length_b   1.000
_cell.length_c   1.000
_cell.angle_alpha   90.00
_cell.angle_beta   90.00
_cell.angle_gamma   90.00
#
_symmetry.space_group_name_H-M   'P 1'
#
loop_
_entity.id
_entity.type
_entity.pdbx_description
1 polymer ?
#
loop_
_entity_poly.entity_id
_entity_poly.type
_entity_poly.pdbx_seq_one_letter_code
_entity_poly.pdbx_strand_id
1 'polypeptide(L)'
;MAVYAYCILDNNVSYTTFTNLTFSIDGSLVGSFSHTPDGSGTFLYNQTVYANDSVPNGDHTFIIHSPRGMNASLVLFDYVEYMYDDISA
;
A
#
# COMPACT_ATOMS: atom_id res chain seq x y z
N MET A 1 -3.58 -14.32 -10.35
CA MET A 1 -4.29 -13.07 -9.97
C MET A 1 -3.27 -12.05 -9.53
N ALA A 2 -3.59 -10.76 -9.63
CA ALA A 2 -2.72 -9.68 -9.20
C ALA A 2 -3.44 -8.76 -8.22
N VAL A 3 -2.70 -8.19 -7.28
CA VAL A 3 -3.16 -7.13 -6.37
C VAL A 3 -2.12 -6.03 -6.35
N TYR A 4 -2.57 -4.81 -6.62
CA TYR A 4 -1.78 -3.58 -6.56
C TYR A 4 -2.47 -2.60 -5.63
N ALA A 5 -1.72 -1.99 -4.72
CA ALA A 5 -2.25 -0.95 -3.83
C ALA A 5 -1.55 0.37 -4.11
N TYR A 6 -2.36 1.45 -4.12
CA TYR A 6 -1.91 2.79 -4.42
C TYR A 6 -2.25 3.74 -3.27
N CYS A 7 -1.35 4.67 -3.01
CA CYS A 7 -1.54 5.74 -2.03
C CYS A 7 -1.11 7.09 -2.62
N ILE A 8 -1.52 8.15 -1.94
CA ILE A 8 -0.97 9.48 -2.12
C ILE A 8 0.15 9.67 -1.10
N LEU A 9 1.31 10.15 -1.54
CA LEU A 9 2.44 10.49 -0.65
C LEU A 9 2.54 12.00 -0.51
N ASP A 10 2.66 12.47 0.73
CA ASP A 10 2.83 13.90 1.03
C ASP A 10 4.31 14.17 1.36
N ASN A 11 4.91 15.13 0.66
CA ASN A 11 6.30 15.54 0.88
C ASN A 11 6.47 16.76 1.79
N ASN A 12 5.42 17.22 2.48
CA ASN A 12 5.53 18.30 3.46
C ASN A 12 6.27 17.82 4.72
N VAL A 13 7.10 18.68 5.32
CA VAL A 13 7.84 18.40 6.55
C VAL A 13 7.35 19.22 7.76
N SER A 14 6.32 20.03 7.58
CA SER A 14 5.73 20.89 8.62
C SER A 14 4.77 20.14 9.55
N TYR A 15 4.38 18.91 9.17
CA TYR A 15 3.52 18.00 9.93
C TYR A 15 3.91 16.55 9.60
N THR A 16 3.31 15.57 10.30
CA THR A 16 3.59 14.15 10.06
C THR A 16 3.04 13.71 8.71
N THR A 17 3.94 13.37 7.81
CA THR A 17 3.66 12.86 6.45
C THR A 17 4.43 11.58 6.13
N PHE A 18 5.29 11.12 7.05
CA PHE A 18 5.94 9.82 6.94
C PHE A 18 4.88 8.74 6.75
N THR A 19 5.02 7.94 5.69
CA THR A 19 4.14 6.79 5.43
C THR A 19 4.92 5.52 5.69
N ASN A 20 4.36 4.63 6.48
CA ASN A 20 4.89 3.30 6.72
C ASN A 20 3.72 2.32 6.66
N LEU A 21 3.88 1.25 5.91
CA LEU A 21 2.85 0.27 5.61
C LEU A 21 3.45 -1.14 5.65
N THR A 22 2.67 -2.09 6.14
CA THR A 22 2.94 -3.51 5.99
C THR A 22 1.72 -4.20 5.40
N PHE A 23 1.91 -5.21 4.57
CA PHE A 23 0.85 -5.84 3.80
C PHE A 23 0.72 -7.31 4.17
N SER A 24 -0.50 -7.81 4.32
CA SER A 24 -0.75 -9.23 4.52
C SER A 24 -1.81 -9.78 3.57
N ILE A 25 -1.61 -11.01 3.12
CA ILE A 25 -2.62 -11.81 2.42
C ILE A 25 -2.89 -13.04 3.27
N ASP A 26 -4.17 -13.28 3.61
CA ASP A 26 -4.63 -14.42 4.41
C ASP A 26 -3.88 -14.57 5.75
N GLY A 27 -3.61 -13.43 6.39
CA GLY A 27 -2.88 -13.35 7.65
C GLY A 27 -1.36 -13.51 7.54
N SER A 28 -0.82 -13.80 6.37
CA SER A 28 0.63 -13.89 6.14
C SER A 28 1.18 -12.55 5.67
N LEU A 29 2.27 -12.07 6.29
CA LEU A 29 2.94 -10.85 5.88
C LEU A 29 3.65 -11.05 4.54
N VAL A 30 3.33 -10.21 3.55
CA VAL A 30 3.80 -10.33 2.16
C VAL A 30 4.59 -9.13 1.65
N GLY A 31 4.75 -8.08 2.47
CA GLY A 31 5.58 -6.94 2.10
C GLY A 31 5.47 -5.77 3.06
N SER A 32 6.28 -4.75 2.79
CA SER A 32 6.24 -3.46 3.48
C SER A 32 6.63 -2.33 2.53
N PHE A 33 6.18 -1.12 2.85
CA PHE A 33 6.50 0.09 2.12
C PHE A 33 6.76 1.22 3.12
N SER A 34 7.73 2.08 2.82
CA SER A 34 7.92 3.32 3.57
C SER A 34 8.28 4.47 2.65
N HIS A 35 7.82 5.67 3.05
CA HIS A 35 8.10 6.93 2.40
C HIS A 35 8.46 7.98 3.45
N THR A 36 9.59 8.65 3.23
CA THR A 36 10.02 9.79 4.03
C THR A 36 9.85 11.05 3.17
N PRO A 37 9.16 12.09 3.65
CA PRO A 37 8.97 13.32 2.88
C PRO A 37 10.31 13.96 2.53
N ASP A 38 10.45 14.42 1.29
CA ASP A 38 11.67 15.10 0.81
C ASP A 38 11.70 16.62 1.09
N GLY A 39 10.61 17.18 1.65
CA GLY A 39 10.49 18.60 1.96
C GLY A 39 9.98 19.47 0.82
N SER A 40 9.71 18.91 -0.37
CA SER A 40 9.16 19.66 -1.51
C SER A 40 7.73 20.17 -1.26
N GLY A 41 7.00 19.59 -0.30
CA GLY A 41 5.61 19.96 -0.04
C GLY A 41 4.61 19.53 -1.12
N THR A 42 5.03 18.70 -2.07
CA THR A 42 4.17 18.19 -3.15
C THR A 42 3.41 16.93 -2.72
N PHE A 43 2.20 16.76 -3.24
CA PHE A 43 1.51 15.48 -3.21
C PHE A 43 1.88 14.64 -4.43
N LEU A 44 2.29 13.39 -4.21
CA LEU A 44 2.53 12.38 -5.24
C LEU A 44 1.31 11.46 -5.29
N TYR A 45 0.54 11.51 -6.37
CA TYR A 45 -0.65 10.68 -6.57
C TYR A 45 -0.29 9.35 -7.27
N ASN A 46 -1.20 8.38 -7.22
CA ASN A 46 -1.07 7.07 -7.90
C ASN A 46 0.25 6.36 -7.57
N GLN A 47 0.77 6.49 -6.35
CA GLN A 47 2.02 5.85 -5.97
C GLN A 47 1.75 4.39 -5.61
N THR A 48 2.35 3.47 -6.36
CA THR A 48 2.28 2.04 -6.06
C THR A 48 3.05 1.74 -4.78
N VAL A 49 2.32 1.38 -3.73
CA VAL A 49 2.90 1.01 -2.42
C VAL A 49 2.97 -0.50 -2.21
N TYR A 50 2.21 -1.28 -2.99
CA TYR A 50 2.28 -2.74 -3.03
C TYR A 50 1.98 -3.23 -4.44
N ALA A 51 2.70 -4.27 -4.88
CA ALA A 51 2.46 -4.96 -6.14
C ALA A 51 2.75 -6.45 -5.95
N ASN A 52 1.79 -7.29 -6.33
CA ASN A 52 1.96 -8.73 -6.39
C ASN A 52 1.12 -9.28 -7.52
N ASP A 53 1.77 -9.81 -8.56
CA ASP A 53 1.15 -10.39 -9.76
C ASP A 53 0.97 -11.91 -9.70
N SER A 54 1.38 -12.51 -8.58
CA SER A 54 1.53 -13.95 -8.40
C SER A 54 0.61 -14.49 -7.30
N VAL A 55 -0.53 -13.83 -7.05
CA VAL A 55 -1.53 -14.29 -6.08
C VAL A 55 -2.29 -15.48 -6.70
N PRO A 56 -2.39 -16.63 -5.99
CA PRO A 56 -3.18 -17.78 -6.44
C PRO A 56 -4.62 -17.39 -6.79
N ASN A 57 -5.31 -18.17 -7.62
CA ASN A 57 -6.74 -17.92 -7.89
C ASN A 57 -7.59 -18.38 -6.69
N GLY A 58 -8.57 -17.56 -6.29
CA GLY A 58 -9.46 -17.83 -5.17
C GLY A 58 -9.79 -16.58 -4.36
N ASP A 59 -10.57 -16.77 -3.30
CA ASP A 59 -10.88 -15.70 -2.34
C ASP A 59 -9.67 -15.46 -1.43
N HIS A 60 -9.28 -14.19 -1.30
CA HIS A 60 -8.16 -13.78 -0.45
C HIS A 60 -8.55 -12.56 0.39
N THR A 61 -8.00 -12.48 1.60
CA THR A 61 -8.10 -11.28 2.45
C THR A 61 -6.80 -10.49 2.37
N PHE A 62 -6.81 -9.39 1.64
CA PHE A 62 -5.72 -8.43 1.61
C PHE A 62 -5.90 -7.35 2.68
N ILE A 63 -4.88 -7.11 3.49
CA ILE A 63 -4.90 -6.10 4.56
C ILE A 63 -3.68 -5.19 4.43
N ILE A 64 -3.94 -3.89 4.40
CA ILE A 64 -2.93 -2.84 4.55
C ILE A 64 -2.91 -2.44 6.02
N HIS A 65 -1.76 -2.61 6.66
CA HIS A 65 -1.55 -2.23 8.06
C HIS A 65 -0.73 -0.95 8.11
N SER A 66 -1.14 0.00 8.94
CA SER A 66 -0.21 1.01 9.46
C SER A 66 0.54 0.37 10.64
N PRO A 67 1.83 0.02 10.50
CA PRO A 67 2.57 -0.68 11.52
C PRO A 67 2.61 0.17 12.80
N ARG A 68 2.45 -0.49 13.95
CA ARG A 68 2.57 0.14 15.26
C ARG A 68 4.07 0.32 15.54
N GLY A 69 4.51 1.56 15.74
CA GLY A 69 5.91 1.89 16.01
C GLY A 69 6.05 3.25 16.70
N MET A 70 7.29 3.70 16.94
CA MET A 70 7.55 4.97 17.62
C MET A 70 7.22 6.20 16.75
N ASN A 71 7.25 6.07 15.43
CA ASN A 71 6.98 7.17 14.51
C ASN A 71 5.51 7.17 14.12
N ALA A 72 4.85 8.32 14.25
CA ALA A 72 3.53 8.51 13.69
C ALA A 72 3.59 8.36 12.16
N SER A 73 2.60 7.65 11.60
CA SER A 73 2.49 7.36 10.16
C SER A 73 1.21 8.00 9.62
N LEU A 74 1.30 8.64 8.46
CA LEU A 74 0.16 9.13 7.69
C LEU A 74 -0.12 8.15 6.54
N VAL A 75 -1.36 7.71 6.42
CA VAL A 75 -1.84 6.88 5.31
C VAL A 75 -2.91 7.65 4.56
N LEU A 76 -2.60 8.05 3.33
CA LEU A 76 -3.55 8.63 2.38
C LEU A 76 -3.85 7.58 1.32
N PHE A 77 -4.85 6.74 1.59
CA PHE A 77 -5.28 5.68 0.68
C PHE A 77 -5.91 6.27 -0.58
N ASP A 78 -5.60 5.67 -1.74
CA ASP A 78 -6.18 6.04 -3.03
C ASP A 78 -7.11 4.92 -3.53
N TYR A 79 -6.53 3.83 -4.05
CA TYR A 79 -7.29 2.68 -4.53
C TYR A 79 -6.47 1.37 -4.47
N VAL A 80 -7.17 0.25 -4.64
CA VAL A 80 -6.59 -1.08 -4.89
C VAL A 80 -7.10 -1.58 -6.24
N GLU A 81 -6.20 -2.08 -7.07
CA GLU A 81 -6.54 -2.82 -8.27
C GLU A 81 -6.33 -4.30 -7.99
N TYR A 82 -7.33 -5.12 -8.32
CA TYR A 82 -7.22 -6.56 -8.32
C TYR A 82 -7.56 -7.10 -9.71
N MET A 83 -6.76 -8.04 -10.19
CA MET A 83 -6.96 -8.70 -11.48
C MET A 83 -7.08 -10.19 -11.23
N TYR A 84 -8.09 -10.82 -11.81
CA TYR A 84 -8.29 -12.25 -11.73
C TYR A 84 -8.45 -12.82 -13.13
N ASP A 85 -8.00 -14.06 -13.30
CA ASP A 85 -8.32 -14.80 -14.52
C ASP A 85 -9.77 -15.25 -14.41
N ASP A 86 -10.59 -14.82 -15.35
CA ASP A 86 -11.96 -15.32 -15.48
C ASP A 86 -11.88 -16.72 -16.09
N ILE A 87 -11.81 -17.74 -15.23
CA ILE A 87 -11.85 -19.15 -15.65
C ILE A 87 -13.30 -19.54 -15.90
N SER A 88 -14.01 -18.80 -16.74
CA SER A 88 -15.28 -19.24 -17.30
C SER A 88 -15.00 -20.29 -18.37
N ALA A 89 -15.62 -21.47 -18.19
CA ALA A 89 -15.53 -22.65 -19.05
C ALA A 89 -16.45 -22.58 -20.28
#